data_AF-A0A0Q0HCZ9-F1
#
_entry.id   AF-A0A0Q0HCZ9-F1
#
_cell.length_a   1.000
_cell.length_b   1.000
_cell.length_c   1.000
_cell.angle_alpha   90.00
_cell.angle_beta   90.00
_cell.angle_gamma   90.00
#
_symmetry.space_group_name_H-M   'P 1'
#
loop_
_entity.id
_entity.type
_entity.pdbx_description
1 polymer ?
#
loop_
_entity_poly.entity_id
_entity_poly.type
_entity_poly.pdbx_seq_one_letter_code
_entity_poly.pdbx_strand_id
1 'polypeptide(L)' 'GVLLQAHENFFFDQPGNRLWCAVFSAVWDGPLKLQPEEVLEARFMPIDEVLHQAEHTPYCPDSLAALKRYLNQSVSV' A
#
# COMPACT_ATOMS: atom_id res chain seq x y z
N GLY A 1 -2.46 16.42 10.42
CA GLY A 1 -2.64 15.17 9.65
C GLY A 1 -2.82 15.53 8.18
N VAL A 2 -2.76 14.54 7.30
CA VAL A 2 -3.04 14.71 5.85
C VAL A 2 -4.46 14.23 5.56
N LEU A 3 -5.13 14.82 4.56
CA LEU A 3 -6.44 14.34 4.12
C LEU A 3 -6.28 12.97 3.46
N LEU A 4 -7.06 11.99 3.92
CA LEU A 4 -7.11 10.66 3.33
C LEU A 4 -8.24 10.59 2.31
N GLN A 5 -7.93 10.16 1.09
CA GLN A 5 -8.93 9.78 0.10
C GLN A 5 -9.26 8.30 0.28
N ALA A 6 -10.52 7.98 0.55
CA ALA A 6 -11.00 6.62 0.64
C ALA A 6 -11.26 6.03 -0.76
N HIS A 7 -10.93 4.75 -0.95
CA HIS A 7 -11.12 4.04 -2.23
C HIS A 7 -12.11 2.89 -2.10
N GLU A 8 -11.83 1.91 -1.23
CA GLU A 8 -12.72 0.77 -1.01
C GLU A 8 -12.44 0.04 0.30
N ASN A 9 -13.33 -0.89 0.65
CA ASN A 9 -13.12 -1.88 1.69
C ASN A 9 -13.18 -3.28 1.07
N PHE A 10 -12.30 -4.18 1.50
CA PHE A 10 -12.30 -5.57 1.02
C PHE A 10 -11.97 -6.54 2.15
N PHE A 11 -12.48 -7.76 2.04
CA PHE A 11 -12.14 -8.84 2.94
C PHE A 11 -10.93 -9.62 2.37
N PHE A 12 -9.86 -9.71 3.15
CA PHE A 12 -8.66 -10.48 2.84
C PHE A 12 -8.65 -11.78 3.64
N ASP A 13 -8.48 -12.91 2.95
CA ASP A 13 -8.55 -14.24 3.55
C ASP A 13 -7.44 -15.13 2.98
N GLN A 14 -6.33 -15.24 3.72
CA GLN A 14 -5.23 -16.15 3.43
C GLN A 14 -4.81 -16.90 4.71
N PRO A 15 -4.14 -18.06 4.59
CA PRO A 15 -3.63 -18.79 5.75
C PRO A 15 -2.74 -17.88 6.63
N GLY A 16 -3.10 -17.74 7.91
CA GLY A 16 -2.37 -16.90 8.86
C GLY A 16 -2.63 -15.39 8.75
N ASN A 17 -3.47 -14.94 7.81
CA ASN A 17 -3.82 -13.53 7.66
C ASN A 17 -5.26 -13.36 7.14
N ARG A 18 -6.17 -13.02 8.05
CA ARG A 18 -7.60 -12.84 7.76
C ARG A 18 -8.10 -11.54 8.40
N LEU A 19 -8.44 -10.55 7.57
CA LEU A 19 -8.86 -9.23 8.06
C LEU A 19 -9.73 -8.46 7.06
N TRP A 20 -10.45 -7.47 7.59
CA TRP A 20 -11.15 -6.47 6.80
C TRP A 20 -10.22 -5.29 6.55
N CYS A 21 -9.91 -5.03 5.28
CA CYS A 21 -9.05 -3.94 4.84
C CYS A 21 -9.89 -2.73 4.42
N ALA A 22 -9.38 -1.54 4.68
CA ALA A 22 -9.85 -0.28 4.09
C ALA A 22 -8.68 0.40 3.37
N VAL A 23 -8.90 0.82 2.12
CA VAL A 23 -7.86 1.37 1.25
C VAL A 23 -7.97 2.89 1.19
N PHE A 24 -6.86 3.58 1.47
CA PHE A 24 -6.75 5.03 1.44
C PHE A 24 -5.50 5.47 0.65
N SER A 25 -5.55 6.67 0.06
CA SER A 25 -4.38 7.36 -0.47
C SER A 25 -4.26 8.76 0.13
N ALA A 26 -3.04 9.29 0.16
CA ALA A 26 -2.75 10.65 0.57
C ALA A 26 -1.46 11.12 -0.11
N VAL A 27 -1.31 12.44 -0.25
CA VAL A 27 -0.09 13.08 -0.76
C VAL A 27 0.52 13.89 0.39
N TRP A 28 1.79 13.64 0.69
CA TRP A 28 2.53 14.32 1.74
C TRP A 28 3.89 14.78 1.22
N ASP A 29 4.07 16.08 1.12
CA ASP A 29 5.31 16.71 0.64
C ASP A 29 6.24 17.17 1.78
N GLY A 30 5.86 16.92 3.03
CA GLY A 30 6.67 17.27 4.19
C GLY A 30 7.76 16.24 4.51
N PRO A 31 8.63 16.51 5.49
CA PRO A 31 9.65 15.55 5.90
C PRO A 31 9.02 14.28 6.50
N LEU A 32 9.54 13.11 6.10
CA LEU A 32 9.17 11.81 6.68
C LEU A 32 10.04 11.53 7.90
N LYS A 33 9.44 11.47 9.09
CA LYS A 33 10.12 11.10 10.35
C LYS A 33 9.79 9.66 10.70
N LEU A 34 10.75 8.75 10.51
CA LEU A 34 10.57 7.33 10.81
C LEU A 34 10.67 7.05 12.31
N GLN A 35 9.89 6.08 12.77
CA GLN A 35 9.98 5.49 14.10
C GLN A 35 10.66 4.12 13.94
N PRO A 36 11.90 3.93 14.41
CA PRO A 36 12.65 2.69 14.21
C PRO A 36 11.96 1.43 14.76
N GLU A 37 11.10 1.58 15.77
CA GLU A 37 10.26 0.52 16.33
C GLU A 37 9.22 -0.03 15.34
N GLU A 38 8.82 0.76 14.33
CA GLU A 38 7.81 0.39 13.33
C GLU A 38 8.40 0.26 11.91
N VAL A 39 9.37 1.11 11.54
CA VAL A 39 9.89 1.23 10.17
C VAL A 39 11.41 1.31 10.16
N LEU A 40 12.04 0.30 9.53
CA LEU A 40 13.49 0.25 9.35
C LEU A 40 14.00 1.19 8.25
N GLU A 41 13.30 1.23 7.11
CA GLU A 41 13.66 2.03 5.94
C GLU A 41 12.38 2.43 5.18
N ALA A 42 12.40 3.62 4.58
CA ALA A 42 11.37 4.07 3.65
C ALA A 42 12.03 4.77 2.45
N ARG A 43 11.48 4.54 1.26
CA ARG A 43 11.94 5.17 0.02
C ARG A 43 10.77 5.40 -0.92
N PHE A 44 10.89 6.44 -1.74
CA PHE A 44 9.98 6.66 -2.86
C PHE A 44 10.39 5.76 -4.03
N MET A 45 9.40 5.14 -4.68
CA MET A 45 9.63 4.25 -5.81
C MET A 45 8.56 4.45 -6.89
N PRO A 46 8.92 4.32 -8.17
CA PRO A 46 7.96 4.15 -9.25
C PRO A 46 7.06 2.92 -9.05
N ILE A 47 5.80 3.01 -9.47
CA ILE A 47 4.80 1.95 -9.25
C ILE A 47 5.17 0.67 -10.02
N ASP A 48 5.65 0.82 -11.25
CA ASP A 48 6.13 -0.28 -12.09
C ASP A 48 7.31 -1.01 -11.47
N GLU A 49 8.27 -0.29 -10.88
CA GLU A 49 9.38 -0.91 -10.13
C GLU A 49 8.90 -1.68 -8.91
N VAL A 50 7.94 -1.14 -8.15
CA VAL A 50 7.35 -1.84 -6.99
C VAL A 50 6.65 -3.12 -7.43
N LEU A 51 5.87 -3.08 -8.50
CA LEU A 51 5.15 -4.24 -9.03
C LEU A 51 6.13 -5.32 -9.54
N HIS A 52 7.17 -4.93 -10.27
CA HIS A 52 8.22 -5.85 -10.72
C HIS A 52 9.02 -6.45 -9.54
N GLN A 53 9.36 -5.64 -8.54
CA GLN A 53 10.06 -6.12 -7.34
C GLN A 53 9.18 -7.10 -6.55
N ALA A 54 7.86 -6.88 -6.48
CA ALA A 54 6.91 -7.73 -5.77
C ALA A 54 6.76 -9.14 -6.36
N GLU A 55 7.18 -9.37 -7.59
CA GLU A 55 7.25 -10.71 -8.19
C GLU A 55 8.34 -11.58 -7.54
N HIS A 56 9.38 -10.94 -6.98
CA HIS A 56 10.58 -11.60 -6.48
C HIS A 56 10.81 -11.38 -4.97
N THR A 57 10.12 -10.41 -4.38
CA THR A 57 10.26 -10.01 -2.97
C THR A 57 8.96 -10.29 -2.21
N PRO A 58 9.01 -10.95 -1.04
CA PRO A 58 7.81 -11.29 -0.26
C PRO A 58 7.30 -10.07 0.53
N TYR A 59 6.70 -9.11 -0.15
CA TYR A 59 5.96 -8.03 0.51
C TYR A 59 4.72 -8.56 1.23
N CYS A 60 4.22 -7.77 2.19
CA CYS A 60 3.00 -8.12 2.92
C CYS A 60 1.82 -8.30 1.94
N PRO A 61 1.16 -9.47 1.92
CA PRO A 61 0.28 -9.84 0.82
C PRO A 61 -1.02 -9.03 0.80
N ASP A 62 -1.49 -8.58 1.96
CA ASP A 62 -2.63 -7.68 2.11
C ASP A 62 -2.33 -6.27 1.57
N SER A 63 -1.13 -5.75 1.81
CA SER A 63 -0.65 -4.46 1.32
C SER A 63 -0.51 -4.47 -0.20
N LEU A 64 0.03 -5.55 -0.79
CA LEU A 64 0.04 -5.73 -2.24
C LEU A 64 -1.38 -5.82 -2.81
N ALA A 65 -2.29 -6.50 -2.12
CA ALA A 65 -3.69 -6.61 -2.52
C ALA A 65 -4.42 -5.25 -2.47
N ALA A 66 -4.08 -4.38 -1.51
CA ALA A 66 -4.57 -3.00 -1.43
C ALA A 66 -4.00 -2.12 -2.55
N LEU A 67 -2.71 -2.21 -2.85
CA LEU A 67 -2.07 -1.47 -3.94
C LEU A 67 -2.71 -1.81 -5.30
N LYS A 68 -2.85 -3.10 -5.63
CA LYS A 68 -3.46 -3.54 -6.91
C LYS A 68 -4.88 -3.02 -7.07
N ARG A 69 -5.65 -3.00 -5.99
CA ARG A 69 -7.01 -2.44 -5.94
C ARG A 69 -7.05 -0.95 -6.21
N TYR A 70 -6.21 -0.18 -5.51
CA TYR A 70 -6.05 1.26 -5.77
C TYR A 70 -5.70 1.55 -7.25
N LEU A 71 -4.77 0.78 -7.82
CA LEU A 71 -4.36 0.97 -9.23
C LEU A 71 -5.50 0.64 -10.21
N ASN A 72 -6.27 -0.42 -9.96
CA ASN A 72 -7.40 -0.80 -10.82
C ASN A 72 -8.51 0.27 -10.86
N GLN A 73 -8.67 1.07 -9.80
CA GLN A 73 -9.62 2.20 -9.78
C GLN A 73 -9.04 3.46 -10.45
N SER A 74 -7.71 3.61 -10.43
CA SER A 74 -7.02 4.79 -10.94
C SER A 74 -6.88 4.80 -12.48
N VAL A 75 -7.08 3.64 -13.14
CA VAL A 75 -7.16 3.55 -14.61
C VAL A 75 -8.57 3.96 -15.07
N SER A 76 -8.81 5.27 -15.08
CA SER A 76 -9.86 5.86 -15.92
C SER A 76 -9.19 6.40 -17.18
N VAL A 77 -9.49 5.80 -18.34
CA VAL A 77 -9.12 6.32 -19.67
C VAL A 77 -9.98 7.54 -20.00
#